data_AF-A0A6H1FR41-F1
#
_entry.id   AF-A0A6H1FR41-F1
#
_cell.length_a   1.000
_cell.length_b   1.000
_cell.length_c   1.000
_cell.angle_alpha   90.00
_cell.angle_beta   90.00
_cell.angle_gamma   90.00
#
_symmetry.space_group_name_H-M   'P 1'
#
loop_
_entity.id
_entity.type
_entity.pdbx_description
1 polymer ?
#
loop_
_entity_poly.entity_id
_entity_poly.type
_entity_poly.pdbx_seq_one_letter_code
_entity_poly.pdbx_strand_id
1 'polypeptide(L)' 'MEWLSHYWWIIVLVLLLGMFINVIKDLSRIDPKKYMANKPELPPHRDFNDKWDKDDDWPEKKK' A
#
# COMPACT_ATOMS: atom_id res chain seq x y z
N MET A 1 19.35 28.94 25.71
CA MET A 1 19.67 28.64 24.29
C MET A 1 20.59 27.43 24.13
N GLU A 2 21.55 27.23 25.02
CA GLU A 2 22.51 26.09 24.98
C GLU A 2 21.85 24.70 25.05
N TRP A 3 20.78 24.55 25.86
CA TRP A 3 20.04 23.29 25.93
C TRP A 3 19.43 22.89 24.57
N LEU A 4 18.81 23.85 23.87
CA LEU A 4 18.18 23.57 22.59
C LEU A 4 19.23 23.17 21.54
N SER A 5 20.40 23.82 21.52
CA SER A 5 21.47 23.46 20.56
C SER A 5 22.02 22.05 20.77
N HIS A 6 22.03 21.52 22.01
CA HIS A 6 22.52 20.16 22.29
C HIS A 6 21.46 19.07 22.14
N TYR A 7 20.18 19.39 22.37
CA TYR A 7 19.12 18.38 22.51
C TYR A 7 17.95 18.52 21.53
N TRP A 8 17.98 19.46 20.58
CA TRP A 8 16.90 19.65 19.59
C TRP A 8 16.53 18.37 18.82
N TRP A 9 17.49 17.48 18.58
CA TRP A 9 17.28 16.21 17.89
C TRP A 9 16.28 15.29 18.62
N ILE A 10 16.13 15.42 19.94
CA ILE A 10 15.15 14.65 20.72
C ILE A 10 13.73 14.97 20.27
N ILE A 11 13.44 16.24 19.96
CA ILE A 11 12.14 16.68 19.46
C ILE A 11 11.85 16.01 18.10
N VAL A 12 12.85 15.99 17.23
CA VAL A 12 12.74 15.34 15.90
C VAL A 12 12.47 13.85 16.07
N LEU A 13 13.15 13.15 16.98
CA LEU A 13 12.92 11.72 17.22
C LEU A 13 11.51 11.44 17.76
N VAL A 14 11.00 12.25 18.69
CA VAL A 14 9.65 12.09 19.21
C VAL A 14 8.61 12.31 18.11
N LEU A 15 8.80 13.33 17.26
CA LEU A 15 7.94 13.58 16.11
C LEU A 15 7.97 12.42 15.10
N LEU A 16 9.16 11.91 14.77
CA LEU A 16 9.32 10.77 13.87
C LEU A 16 8.66 9.53 14.44
N LEU A 17 8.85 9.23 15.73
CA LEU A 17 8.23 8.09 16.39
C LEU A 17 6.69 8.20 16.34
N GLY A 18 6.14 9.38 16.60
CA GLY A 18 4.70 9.64 16.46
C GLY A 18 4.20 9.43 15.04
N MET A 19 4.95 9.88 14.02
CA MET A 19 4.62 9.67 12.62
C MET A 19 4.61 8.17 12.25
N PHE A 20 5.63 7.42 12.66
CA PHE A 20 5.69 5.98 12.40
C PHE A 20 4.55 5.22 13.08
N ILE A 21 4.21 5.55 14.32
CA ILE A 21 3.09 4.92 15.03
C ILE A 21 1.77 5.18 14.29
N ASN A 22 1.54 6.40 13.81
CA ASN A 22 0.35 6.73 13.03
C ASN A 22 0.28 5.95 11.71
N VAL A 23 1.39 5.90 10.96
CA VAL A 23 1.46 5.15 9.70
C VAL A 23 1.22 3.66 9.92
N ILE A 24 1.83 3.05 10.95
CA ILE A 24 1.62 1.64 11.29
C ILE A 24 0.15 1.38 11.64
N LYS A 25 -0.47 2.27 12.42
CA LYS A 25 -1.88 2.15 12.80
C LYS A 25 -2.80 2.27 11.60
N ASP A 26 -2.50 3.14 10.64
CA ASP A 26 -3.27 3.27 9.40
C ASP A 26 -3.10 2.04 8.50
N LEU A 27 -1.86 1.57 8.31
CA LEU A 27 -1.58 0.34 7.57
C LEU A 27 -2.26 -0.89 8.19
N SER A 28 -2.31 -0.97 9.52
CA SER A 28 -2.96 -2.09 10.24
C SER A 28 -4.48 -2.12 10.05
N ARG A 29 -5.10 -1.02 9.62
CA ARG A 29 -6.54 -0.98 9.30
C ARG A 29 -6.84 -1.47 7.89
N ILE A 30 -5.84 -1.55 7.02
CA ILE A 30 -6.00 -2.05 5.66
C ILE A 30 -6.10 -3.57 5.72
N ASP A 31 -7.13 -4.14 5.12
CA ASP A 31 -7.31 -5.58 4.98
C ASP A 31 -7.26 -5.99 3.50
N PRO A 32 -6.07 -6.36 2.99
CA PRO A 32 -5.90 -6.79 1.60
C PRO A 32 -6.74 -8.04 1.27
N LYS A 33 -6.94 -8.94 2.23
CA LYS A 33 -7.70 -10.18 2.00
C LYS A 33 -9.17 -9.87 1.81
N LYS A 34 -9.74 -8.99 2.64
CA LYS A 34 -11.12 -8.52 2.48
C LYS A 34 -11.34 -7.81 1.15
N TYR A 35 -10.38 -6.99 0.70
CA TYR A 35 -10.44 -6.35 -0.61
C TYR A 35 -10.42 -7.38 -1.75
N MET A 36 -9.54 -8.39 -1.70
CA MET A 36 -9.51 -9.44 -2.74
C MET A 36 -10.78 -10.29 -2.75
N ALA A 37 -11.35 -10.60 -1.58
CA ALA A 37 -12.59 -11.37 -1.47
C ALA A 37 -13.82 -10.60 -1.99
N ASN A 38 -13.79 -9.27 -1.96
CA ASN A 38 -14.87 -8.39 -2.41
C ASN A 38 -14.37 -7.45 -3.52
N LYS A 39 -13.49 -7.95 -4.39
CA LYS A 39 -12.88 -7.13 -5.44
C LYS A 39 -14.00 -6.62 -6.36
N PRO A 40 -14.19 -5.30 -6.50
CA PRO A 40 -15.20 -4.78 -7.41
C PRO A 40 -14.84 -5.16 -8.85
N GLU A 41 -15.86 -5.45 -9.64
CA GLU A 41 -15.68 -5.64 -11.08
C GLU A 41 -15.20 -4.31 -11.67
N LEU A 42 -14.02 -4.35 -12.29
CA LEU A 42 -13.47 -3.16 -12.94
C LEU A 42 -14.29 -2.87 -14.19
N PRO A 43 -14.54 -1.59 -14.53
CA PRO A 43 -15.14 -1.27 -15.80
C PRO A 43 -14.30 -1.87 -16.93
N PRO A 44 -14.92 -2.29 -18.05
CA PRO A 44 -14.18 -2.87 -19.16
C PRO A 44 -13.05 -1.92 -19.56
N HIS A 45 -11.83 -2.47 -19.58
CA HIS A 45 -10.63 -1.72 -19.93
C HIS A 45 -10.84 -1.07 -21.31
N ARG A 46 -10.53 0.24 -21.40
CA ARG A 46 -10.82 1.05 -22.60
C ARG A 46 -10.04 0.58 -23.85
N ASP A 47 -8.97 -0.19 -23.64
CA ASP A 47 -8.08 -0.75 -24.65
C ASP A 47 -8.40 -2.21 -25.01
N PHE A 48 -9.38 -2.85 -24.35
CA PHE A 48 -9.73 -4.26 -24.55
C PHE A 48 -8.54 -5.25 -24.44
N ASN A 49 -7.52 -4.94 -23.63
CA ASN A 49 -6.39 -5.88 -23.41
C ASN A 49 -6.85 -7.24 -22.82
N ASP A 50 -7.98 -7.27 -22.13
CA ASP A 50 -8.63 -8.50 -21.64
C ASP A 50 -9.01 -9.48 -22.77
N LYS A 51 -9.13 -9.00 -24.01
CA LYS A 51 -9.35 -9.84 -25.19
C LYS A 51 -8.06 -10.40 -25.76
N TRP A 52 -6.91 -9.76 -25.52
CA TRP A 52 -5.61 -10.22 -26.01
C TRP A 52 -5.11 -11.44 -25.23
N ASP A 53 -5.56 -11.60 -23.98
CA ASP A 53 -5.30 -12.81 -23.17
C ASP A 53 -5.90 -14.09 -23.79
N LYS A 54 -6.85 -13.99 -24.73
CA LYS A 54 -7.46 -15.16 -25.40
C LYS A 54 -6.59 -15.74 -26.52
N ASP A 55 -5.68 -14.92 -27.05
CA ASP A 55 -4.74 -15.30 -28.10
C ASP A 55 -3.33 -15.56 -27.52
N ASP A 56 -3.19 -15.54 -26.19
CA ASP A 56 -1.91 -15.76 -25.51
C ASP A 56 -1.64 -17.27 -25.38
N ASP A 57 -0.59 -17.75 -26.07
CA ASP A 57 -0.14 -19.15 -26.05
C ASP A 57 0.56 -19.53 -24.72
N TRP A 58 0.42 -18.71 -23.67
CA TRP A 58 1.04 -18.97 -22.39
C TRP A 58 0.47 -20.26 -21.78
N PRO A 59 1.30 -21.20 -21.28
CA PRO A 59 0.81 -22.40 -20.65
C PRO A 59 -0.10 -22.07 -19.45
N GLU A 60 -1.37 -22.46 -19.54
CA GLU A 60 -2.35 -22.22 -18.48
C GLU A 60 -1.82 -22.76 -17.15
N LYS A 61 -1.88 -21.93 -16.10
CA LYS A 61 -1.55 -22.38 -14.75
C LYS A 61 -2.56 -23.45 -14.34
N LYS A 62 -2.09 -24.69 -14.22
CA LYS A 62 -2.88 -25.80 -13.68
C LYS A 62 -3.36 -25.41 -12.27
N LYS A 63 -4.69 -25.42 -12.10
CA LYS A 63 -5.37 -25.22 -10.82
C LYS A 63 -4.99 -26.31 -9.81
#